data_AF-A0A225UUL2-F1
#
_entry.id   AF-A0A225UUL2-F1
#
_cell.length_a   1.000
_cell.length_b   1.000
_cell.length_c   1.000
_cell.angle_alpha   90.00
_cell.angle_beta   90.00
_cell.angle_gamma   90.00
#
_symmetry.space_group_name_H-M   'P 1'
#
loop_
_entity.id
_entity.type
_entity.pdbx_description
1 polymer ?
#
loop_
_entity_poly.entity_id
_entity_poly.type
_entity_poly.pdbx_seq_one_letter_code
_entity_poly.pdbx_strand_id
1 'polypeptide(L)'
;MQVKQSTFKAARQRLIAADDSSTASESNGEEHSDEEKATVNQNKRKNEVQEPSPPRKAPKTTENSLNEAPEALFETNAAVEVELELLAIESRRLDFEVIKWKQQQALRRQTLQLKCEEINLKGATTKQQQQTQEMEIRAKLIKALDEAGTAVTQVREYLALLEG
;
A
#
# COMPACT_ATOMS: atom_id res chain seq x y z
N MET A 1 -40.49 9.48 20.28
CA MET A 1 -39.09 9.14 19.91
C MET A 1 -38.96 9.28 18.41
N GLN A 2 -38.28 10.32 17.92
CA GLN A 2 -38.06 10.55 16.49
C GLN A 2 -36.64 10.09 16.11
N VAL A 3 -36.55 9.22 15.11
CA VAL A 3 -35.30 8.67 14.58
C VAL A 3 -34.71 9.67 13.60
N LYS A 4 -33.50 10.18 13.87
CA LYS A 4 -32.72 10.96 12.90
C LYS A 4 -31.72 10.03 12.21
N GLN A 5 -32.08 9.53 11.03
CA GLN A 5 -31.12 8.90 10.13
C GLN A 5 -30.33 10.01 9.42
N SER A 6 -29.04 10.13 9.75
CA SER A 6 -28.11 10.99 9.02
C SER A 6 -27.48 10.20 7.88
N THR A 7 -27.77 10.60 6.64
CA THR A 7 -27.16 10.05 5.43
C THR A 7 -26.12 11.04 4.91
N PHE A 8 -24.86 10.90 5.32
CA PHE A 8 -23.76 11.57 4.65
C PHE A 8 -23.32 10.74 3.43
N LYS A 9 -23.78 11.16 2.25
CA LYS A 9 -23.23 10.79 0.94
C LYS A 9 -22.22 11.85 0.49
N ALA A 10 -21.26 11.40 -0.33
CA ALA A 10 -20.22 12.15 -1.07
C ALA A 10 -18.84 12.18 -0.36
N ALA A 11 -17.69 11.99 -1.01
CA ALA A 11 -17.38 11.80 -2.43
C ALA A 11 -16.10 10.93 -2.55
N ARG A 12 -16.14 9.88 -3.38
CA ARG A 12 -14.94 9.12 -3.76
C ARG A 12 -14.31 9.77 -4.99
N GLN A 13 -13.23 10.50 -4.83
CA GLN A 13 -12.33 10.81 -5.96
C GLN A 13 -11.54 9.54 -6.28
N ARG A 14 -11.75 8.99 -7.48
CA ARG A 14 -10.92 7.94 -8.08
C ARG A 14 -9.78 8.65 -8.81
N LEU A 15 -8.55 8.50 -8.33
CA LEU A 15 -7.37 8.73 -9.16
C LEU A 15 -7.17 7.48 -10.02
N ILE A 16 -7.38 7.65 -11.32
CA ILE A 16 -7.02 6.67 -12.36
C ILE A 16 -5.56 6.99 -12.70
N ALA A 17 -4.66 6.05 -12.42
CA ALA A 17 -3.32 6.06 -13.02
C ALA A 17 -3.37 5.12 -14.22
N ALA A 18 -2.81 5.61 -15.34
CA ALA A 18 -2.87 5.03 -16.66
C ALA A 18 -2.18 3.65 -16.75
N ASP A 19 -2.74 2.80 -17.60
CA ASP A 19 -2.13 1.59 -18.11
C ASP A 19 -0.86 1.93 -18.90
N ASP A 20 0.27 1.31 -18.54
CA ASP A 20 1.37 1.10 -19.48
C ASP A 20 1.55 -0.41 -19.68
N SER A 21 1.02 -0.83 -20.82
CA SER A 21 1.22 -2.14 -21.44
C SER A 21 2.67 -2.29 -21.89
N SER A 22 3.39 -3.27 -21.35
CA SER A 22 4.52 -3.87 -22.09
C SER A 22 4.62 -5.36 -21.81
N THR A 23 4.30 -6.14 -22.84
CA THR A 23 4.47 -7.59 -22.94
C THR A 23 5.83 -7.93 -23.54
N ALA A 24 6.54 -8.87 -22.91
CA ALA A 24 7.61 -9.76 -23.40
C ALA A 24 8.66 -9.92 -22.27
N SER A 25 9.33 -11.03 -21.99
CA SER A 25 9.27 -12.43 -22.40
C SER A 25 10.24 -13.16 -21.45
N GLU A 26 10.10 -14.48 -21.32
CA GLU A 26 10.96 -15.38 -20.53
C GLU A 26 12.46 -15.32 -20.90
N SER A 27 13.37 -15.48 -19.92
CA SER A 27 14.47 -16.48 -19.89
C SER A 27 15.68 -16.10 -19.01
N ASN A 28 16.32 -17.13 -18.46
CA ASN A 28 17.49 -17.21 -17.56
C ASN A 28 18.73 -16.36 -17.96
N GLY A 29 19.57 -16.03 -16.96
CA GLY A 29 21.02 -15.80 -17.15
C GLY A 29 21.69 -14.93 -16.07
N GLU A 30 22.90 -15.31 -15.67
CA GLU A 30 23.72 -14.84 -14.54
C GLU A 30 24.29 -13.40 -14.61
N GLU A 31 24.67 -12.91 -13.41
CA GLU A 31 25.71 -11.93 -13.01
C GLU A 31 26.21 -10.85 -14.00
N HIS A 32 26.08 -9.56 -13.61
CA HIS A 32 27.19 -8.63 -13.29
C HIS A 32 26.75 -7.15 -13.18
N SER A 33 27.42 -6.45 -12.26
CA SER A 33 27.80 -5.02 -12.19
C SER A 33 26.79 -3.88 -12.42
N ASP A 34 26.73 -3.08 -11.35
CA ASP A 34 26.95 -1.63 -11.27
C ASP A 34 26.05 -0.61 -12.01
N GLU A 35 25.55 0.29 -11.15
CA GLU A 35 25.31 1.71 -11.38
C GLU A 35 24.26 2.11 -12.42
N GLU A 36 23.09 2.58 -11.94
CA GLU A 36 22.49 3.79 -12.52
C GLU A 36 21.57 4.56 -11.54
N LYS A 37 22.20 5.55 -10.91
CA LYS A 37 21.76 6.88 -10.47
C LYS A 37 20.25 7.16 -10.31
N ALA A 38 19.83 7.27 -9.05
CA ALA A 38 18.67 8.05 -8.64
C ALA A 38 18.93 9.56 -8.85
N THR A 39 18.14 10.20 -9.72
CA THR A 39 18.11 11.66 -9.89
C THR A 39 17.42 12.32 -8.70
N VAL A 40 18.23 12.86 -7.77
CA VAL A 40 17.80 13.74 -6.68
C VAL A 40 17.57 15.14 -7.26
N ASN A 41 16.32 15.60 -7.28
CA ASN A 41 15.98 16.99 -7.58
C ASN A 41 16.42 17.90 -6.43
N GLN A 42 17.61 18.51 -6.58
CA GLN A 42 18.09 19.61 -5.74
C GLN A 42 17.51 20.94 -6.25
N ASN A 43 16.54 21.51 -5.52
CA ASN A 43 16.25 22.93 -5.63
C ASN A 43 17.20 23.72 -4.70
N LYS A 44 18.29 24.23 -5.27
CA LYS A 44 19.13 25.30 -4.71
C LYS A 44 18.95 26.57 -5.53
N ARG A 45 18.92 27.71 -4.83
CA ARG A 45 19.41 29.09 -5.15
C ARG A 45 18.39 30.13 -4.63
N LYS A 46 18.74 31.28 -4.05
CA LYS A 46 20.03 31.96 -3.79
C LYS A 46 19.79 33.22 -2.93
N ASN A 47 20.85 33.67 -2.25
CA ASN A 47 21.15 35.04 -1.76
C ASN A 47 20.25 35.59 -0.62
N GLU A 48 20.75 36.34 0.36
CA GLU A 48 21.89 37.26 0.36
C GLU A 48 22.47 37.42 1.78
N VAL A 49 23.79 37.48 1.85
CA VAL A 49 24.57 37.76 3.06
C VAL A 49 24.56 39.26 3.31
N GLN A 50 24.15 39.71 4.50
CA GLN A 50 24.50 41.02 5.03
C GLN A 50 25.21 40.84 6.38
N GLU A 51 26.53 40.93 6.34
CA GLU A 51 27.33 41.32 7.51
C GLU A 51 27.06 42.79 7.84
N PRO A 52 26.97 43.17 9.13
CA PRO A 52 27.38 44.49 9.55
C PRO A 52 28.78 44.44 10.17
N SER A 53 29.69 45.19 9.56
CA SER A 53 31.05 45.46 10.05
C SER A 53 31.06 46.16 11.43
N PRO A 54 32.18 46.16 12.18
CA PRO A 54 32.20 46.38 13.62
C PRO A 54 32.26 47.86 14.03
N PRO A 55 31.72 48.27 15.19
CA PRO A 55 32.03 49.56 15.78
C PRO A 55 33.32 49.51 16.62
N ARG A 56 33.98 50.66 16.65
CA ARG A 56 35.35 50.95 17.06
C ARG A 56 35.62 50.77 18.57
N LYS A 57 36.92 50.64 18.87
CA LYS A 57 37.59 50.48 20.18
C LYS A 57 37.03 51.32 21.34
N ALA A 58 36.81 50.61 22.47
CA ALA A 58 36.97 50.90 23.91
C ALA A 58 36.92 52.34 24.47
N PRO A 59 36.49 52.48 25.75
CA PRO A 59 37.52 52.59 26.79
C PRO A 59 37.30 51.71 28.03
N LYS A 60 38.42 51.47 28.71
CA LYS A 60 38.57 50.71 29.97
C LYS A 60 38.13 51.54 31.19
N THR A 61 37.43 50.90 32.12
CA THR A 61 37.29 51.17 33.56
C THR A 61 36.40 50.05 34.12
N THR A 62 36.54 49.41 35.29
CA THR A 62 37.47 49.37 36.40
C THR A 62 37.07 48.10 37.19
N GLU A 63 38.03 47.55 37.91
CA GLU A 63 38.07 46.43 38.86
C GLU A 63 36.78 45.88 39.53
N ASN A 64 36.84 44.56 39.74
CA ASN A 64 36.35 43.76 40.89
C ASN A 64 34.84 43.59 41.12
N SER A 65 34.34 42.40 40.75
CA SER A 65 33.53 41.58 41.65
C SER A 65 33.64 40.10 41.27
N LEU A 66 34.46 39.36 42.03
CA LEU A 66 34.30 37.92 42.17
C LEU A 66 33.08 37.71 43.08
N ASN A 67 32.01 37.10 42.56
CA ASN A 67 31.26 36.04 43.23
C ASN A 67 30.13 35.49 42.34
N GLU A 68 30.24 34.19 42.07
CA GLU A 68 29.20 33.20 41.78
C GLU A 68 28.13 33.51 40.72
N ALA A 69 28.35 32.97 39.52
CA ALA A 69 27.27 32.35 38.77
C ALA A 69 27.78 31.12 38.01
N PRO A 70 27.74 29.91 38.61
CA PRO A 70 27.76 28.67 37.84
C PRO A 70 26.34 28.16 37.53
N GLU A 71 25.30 28.56 38.27
CA GLU A 71 24.02 27.84 38.30
C GLU A 71 23.21 27.93 36.99
N ALA A 72 23.28 29.03 36.23
CA ALA A 72 22.50 29.21 35.00
C ALA A 72 22.95 28.34 33.81
N LEU A 73 24.19 27.83 33.81
CA LEU A 73 24.71 26.95 32.75
C LEU A 73 24.36 25.47 32.99
N PHE A 74 24.10 25.07 34.23
CA PHE A 74 23.70 23.71 34.56
C PHE A 74 22.20 23.47 34.37
N GLU A 75 21.36 24.47 34.66
CA GLU A 75 19.91 24.39 34.43
C GLU A 75 19.56 24.27 32.93
N THR A 76 20.34 24.93 32.07
CA THR A 76 20.17 24.86 30.61
C THR A 76 20.60 23.50 30.05
N ASN A 77 21.67 22.89 30.57
CA ASN A 77 22.08 21.53 30.18
C ASN A 77 21.06 20.47 30.65
N ALA A 78 20.53 20.59 31.87
CA ALA A 78 19.51 19.68 32.36
C ALA A 78 18.20 19.77 31.55
N ALA A 79 17.80 20.99 31.15
CA ALA A 79 16.62 21.17 30.28
C ALA A 79 16.82 20.54 28.89
N VAL A 80 18.02 20.68 28.31
CA VAL A 80 18.36 20.05 27.03
C VAL A 80 18.39 18.52 27.13
N GLU A 81 18.92 17.96 28.22
CA GLU A 81 18.91 16.51 28.47
C GLU A 81 17.47 15.97 28.55
N VAL A 82 16.57 16.66 29.26
CA VAL A 82 15.15 16.29 29.35
C VAL A 82 14.45 16.36 27.99
N GLU A 83 14.73 17.39 27.18
CA GLU A 83 14.19 17.48 25.82
C GLU A 83 14.69 16.35 24.92
N LEU A 84 15.97 15.96 25.03
CA LEU A 84 16.53 14.83 24.29
C LEU A 84 15.91 13.50 24.73
N GLU A 85 15.67 13.30 26.02
CA GLU A 85 14.97 12.12 26.53
C GLU A 85 13.52 12.05 26.03
N LEU A 86 12.80 13.19 26.05
CA LEU A 86 11.45 13.27 25.51
C LEU A 86 11.42 12.97 24.01
N LEU A 87 12.39 13.49 23.25
CA LEU A 87 12.54 13.21 21.83
C LEU A 87 12.82 11.71 21.59
N ALA A 88 13.67 11.09 22.41
CA ALA A 88 13.96 9.66 22.32
C ALA A 88 12.72 8.80 22.60
N ILE A 89 11.90 9.19 23.58
CA ILE A 89 10.62 8.53 23.88
C ILE A 89 9.65 8.66 22.71
N GLU A 90 9.49 9.87 22.16
CA GLU A 90 8.57 10.08 21.04
C GLU A 90 9.06 9.37 19.77
N SER A 91 10.37 9.38 19.49
CA SER A 91 10.94 8.60 18.38
C SER A 91 10.61 7.11 18.53
N ARG A 92 10.81 6.54 19.72
CA ARG A 92 10.49 5.13 19.98
C ARG A 92 9.00 4.86 19.84
N ARG A 93 8.14 5.79 20.28
CA ARG A 93 6.68 5.67 20.09
C ARG A 93 6.32 5.65 18.61
N LEU A 94 6.88 6.55 17.81
CA LEU A 94 6.65 6.61 16.37
C LEU A 94 7.13 5.33 15.67
N ASP A 95 8.27 4.77 16.08
CA ASP A 95 8.75 3.48 15.56
C ASP A 95 7.73 2.36 15.80
N PHE A 96 7.14 2.30 17.01
CA PHE A 96 6.06 1.34 17.30
C PHE A 96 4.83 1.55 16.43
N GLU A 97 4.42 2.79 16.20
CA GLU A 97 3.28 3.12 15.33
C GLU A 97 3.55 2.71 13.88
N VAL A 98 4.76 2.97 13.37
CA VAL A 98 5.19 2.54 12.03
C VAL A 98 5.19 1.01 11.90
N ILE A 99 5.71 0.29 12.88
CA ILE A 99 5.71 -1.18 12.88
C ILE A 99 4.27 -1.71 12.86
N LYS A 100 3.40 -1.18 13.72
CA LYS A 100 1.97 -1.56 13.75
C LYS A 100 1.29 -1.31 12.40
N TRP A 101 1.54 -0.14 11.80
CA TRP A 101 0.96 0.18 10.51
C TRP A 101 1.46 -0.77 9.41
N LYS A 102 2.76 -1.07 9.37
CA LYS A 102 3.35 -2.04 8.43
C LYS A 102 2.72 -3.43 8.58
N GLN A 103 2.57 -3.91 9.81
CA GLN A 103 1.90 -5.19 10.09
C GLN A 103 0.45 -5.18 9.61
N GLN A 104 -0.29 -4.11 9.86
CA GLN A 104 -1.67 -3.98 9.41
C GLN A 104 -1.77 -3.96 7.87
N GLN A 105 -0.83 -3.28 7.19
CA GLN A 105 -0.78 -3.28 5.73
C GLN A 105 -0.46 -4.67 5.17
N ALA A 106 0.49 -5.38 5.78
CA ALA A 106 0.80 -6.76 5.39
C ALA A 106 -0.42 -7.68 5.53
N LEU A 107 -1.12 -7.60 6.67
CA LEU A 107 -2.34 -8.38 6.90
C LEU A 107 -3.45 -8.04 5.89
N ARG A 108 -3.64 -6.75 5.57
CA ARG A 108 -4.61 -6.33 4.54
C ARG A 108 -4.27 -6.91 3.17
N ARG A 109 -3.00 -6.88 2.77
CA ARG A 109 -2.55 -7.46 1.48
C ARG A 109 -2.80 -8.96 1.42
N GLN A 110 -2.42 -9.69 2.47
CA GLN A 110 -2.69 -11.14 2.57
C GLN A 110 -4.19 -11.44 2.52
N THR A 111 -5.00 -10.66 3.24
CA THR A 111 -6.47 -10.83 3.24
C THR A 111 -7.04 -10.61 1.84
N LEU A 112 -6.60 -9.57 1.13
CA LEU A 112 -7.04 -9.32 -0.24
C LEU A 112 -6.63 -10.44 -1.19
N GLN A 113 -5.39 -10.93 -1.07
CA GLN A 113 -4.90 -12.06 -1.86
C GLN A 113 -5.78 -13.30 -1.65
N LEU A 114 -6.02 -13.69 -0.39
CA LEU A 114 -6.89 -14.82 -0.06
C LEU A 114 -8.32 -14.65 -0.59
N LYS A 115 -8.85 -13.42 -0.59
CA LYS A 115 -10.17 -13.13 -1.15
C LYS A 115 -10.20 -13.29 -2.67
N CYS A 116 -9.15 -12.87 -3.37
CA CYS A 116 -9.02 -13.10 -4.80
C CYS A 116 -8.94 -14.60 -5.12
N GLU A 117 -8.15 -15.36 -4.37
CA GLU A 117 -8.05 -16.81 -4.50
C GLU A 117 -9.39 -17.51 -4.23
N GLU A 118 -10.12 -17.09 -3.18
CA GLU A 118 -11.47 -17.59 -2.86
C GLU A 118 -12.46 -17.33 -4.02
N ILE A 119 -12.44 -16.14 -4.62
CA ILE A 119 -13.28 -15.81 -5.77
C ILE A 119 -12.92 -16.67 -6.99
N ASN A 120 -11.63 -16.84 -7.27
CA ASN A 120 -11.16 -17.65 -8.39
C ASN A 120 -11.57 -19.11 -8.25
N LEU A 121 -11.40 -19.69 -7.06
CA LEU A 121 -11.81 -21.06 -6.77
C LEU A 121 -13.32 -21.22 -6.87
N LYS A 122 -14.11 -20.29 -6.33
CA LYS A 122 -15.58 -20.32 -6.50
C LYS A 122 -15.98 -20.23 -7.96
N GLY A 123 -15.34 -19.34 -8.73
CA GLY A 123 -15.58 -19.22 -10.16
C GLY A 123 -15.26 -20.52 -10.92
N ALA A 124 -14.14 -21.17 -10.60
CA ALA A 124 -13.77 -22.45 -11.19
C ALA A 124 -14.76 -23.56 -10.82
N THR A 125 -15.13 -23.67 -9.54
CA THR A 125 -16.12 -24.66 -9.06
C THR A 125 -17.48 -24.46 -9.70
N THR A 126 -17.95 -23.21 -9.84
CA THR A 126 -19.23 -22.93 -10.51
C THR A 126 -19.20 -23.33 -11.97
N LYS A 127 -18.11 -23.03 -12.70
CA LYS A 127 -17.95 -23.48 -14.10
C LYS A 127 -17.94 -25.00 -14.22
N GLN A 128 -17.20 -25.67 -13.35
CA GLN A 128 -17.16 -27.14 -13.32
C GLN A 128 -18.54 -27.73 -13.01
N GLN A 129 -19.29 -27.12 -12.09
CA GLN A 129 -20.63 -27.57 -11.74
C GLN A 129 -21.61 -27.41 -12.91
N GLN A 130 -21.53 -26.30 -13.64
CA GLN A 130 -22.31 -26.09 -14.87
C GLN A 130 -21.98 -27.15 -15.92
N GLN A 131 -20.70 -27.40 -16.19
CA GLN A 131 -20.27 -28.44 -17.13
C GLN A 131 -20.74 -29.84 -16.71
N THR A 132 -20.72 -30.14 -15.42
CA THR A 132 -21.19 -31.42 -14.88
C THR A 132 -22.69 -31.59 -15.07
N GLN A 133 -23.48 -30.55 -14.79
CA GLN A 133 -24.92 -30.56 -15.01
C GLN A 133 -25.27 -30.74 -16.48
N GLU A 134 -24.56 -30.05 -17.37
CA GLU A 134 -24.74 -30.17 -18.81
C GLU A 134 -24.45 -31.60 -19.28
N MET A 135 -23.34 -32.19 -18.82
CA MET A 135 -22.99 -33.58 -19.12
C MET A 135 -24.05 -34.56 -18.59
N GLU A 136 -24.59 -34.32 -17.39
CA GLU A 136 -25.65 -35.14 -16.81
C GLU A 136 -26.95 -35.07 -17.64
N ILE A 137 -27.34 -33.87 -18.10
CA ILE A 137 -28.49 -33.69 -18.98
C ILE A 137 -28.26 -34.40 -20.32
N ARG A 138 -27.09 -34.22 -20.94
CA ARG A 138 -26.72 -34.91 -22.19
C ARG A 138 -26.79 -36.44 -22.02
N ALA A 139 -26.25 -36.98 -20.93
CA ALA A 139 -26.28 -38.41 -20.65
C ALA A 139 -27.71 -38.95 -20.46
N LYS A 140 -28.56 -38.21 -19.71
CA LYS A 140 -29.97 -38.57 -19.52
C LYS A 140 -30.76 -38.52 -20.84
N LEU A 141 -30.51 -37.52 -21.67
CA LEU A 141 -31.14 -37.39 -22.99
C LEU A 141 -30.75 -38.55 -23.90
N ILE A 142 -29.45 -38.86 -24.01
CA ILE A 142 -28.97 -39.99 -24.82
C ILE A 142 -29.63 -41.29 -24.37
N LYS A 143 -29.67 -41.54 -23.06
CA LYS A 143 -30.32 -42.74 -22.50
C LYS A 143 -31.81 -42.81 -22.86
N ALA A 144 -32.54 -41.71 -22.71
CA ALA A 144 -33.97 -41.67 -23.03
C ALA A 144 -34.23 -41.88 -24.54
N LEU A 145 -33.38 -41.33 -25.40
CA LEU A 145 -33.50 -41.49 -26.86
C LEU A 145 -33.13 -42.91 -27.32
N ASP A 146 -32.16 -43.55 -26.67
CA ASP A 146 -31.81 -44.95 -26.90
C ASP A 146 -32.97 -45.87 -26.49
N GLU A 147 -33.56 -45.64 -25.32
CA GLU A 147 -34.77 -46.35 -24.84
C GLU A 147 -35.98 -46.16 -25.79
N ALA A 148 -36.11 -45.00 -26.44
CA ALA A 148 -37.15 -44.71 -27.41
C ALA A 148 -36.87 -45.27 -28.83
N GLY A 149 -35.71 -45.88 -29.06
CA GLY A 149 -35.32 -46.40 -30.38
C GLY A 149 -35.08 -45.32 -31.42
N THR A 150 -34.68 -44.12 -30.98
CA THR A 150 -34.54 -42.95 -31.85
C THR A 150 -33.34 -43.10 -32.78
N ALA A 151 -33.47 -42.68 -34.05
CA ALA A 151 -32.37 -42.74 -35.00
C ALA A 151 -31.21 -41.81 -34.59
N VAL A 152 -29.97 -42.26 -34.78
CA VAL A 152 -28.75 -41.54 -34.38
C VAL A 152 -28.67 -40.12 -34.95
N THR A 153 -29.24 -39.87 -36.13
CA THR A 153 -29.29 -38.54 -36.74
C THR A 153 -30.13 -37.56 -35.93
N GLN A 154 -31.30 -37.99 -35.43
CA GLN A 154 -32.19 -37.18 -34.59
C GLN A 154 -31.57 -36.95 -33.20
N VAL A 155 -30.85 -37.95 -32.66
CA VAL A 155 -30.10 -37.78 -31.40
C VAL A 155 -29.09 -36.64 -31.49
N ARG A 156 -28.38 -36.52 -32.62
CA ARG A 156 -27.42 -35.43 -32.85
C ARG A 156 -28.10 -34.07 -32.94
N GLU A 157 -29.27 -33.99 -33.59
CA GLU A 157 -30.05 -32.74 -33.65
C GLU A 157 -30.48 -32.28 -32.26
N TYR A 158 -30.97 -33.19 -31.41
CA TYR A 158 -31.36 -32.84 -30.04
C TYR A 158 -30.17 -32.45 -29.15
N LEU A 159 -29.01 -33.10 -29.31
CA LEU A 159 -27.79 -32.72 -28.58
C LEU A 159 -27.27 -31.34 -29.01
N ALA A 160 -27.36 -30.99 -30.30
CA ALA A 160 -26.95 -29.68 -30.79
C ALA A 160 -27.79 -28.54 -30.19
N LEU A 161 -29.05 -28.78 -29.83
CA LEU A 161 -29.90 -27.80 -29.15
C LEU A 161 -29.44 -27.49 -27.71
N LEU A 162 -28.69 -28.40 -27.08
CA LEU A 162 -28.11 -28.20 -25.74
C LEU A 162 -26.78 -27.43 -25.79
N GLU A 163 -26.14 -27.33 -26.96
CA GLU A 163 -24.85 -26.67 -27.19
C GLU A 163 -24.96 -25.19 -27.58
N GLY A 164 -26.20 -24.66 -27.68
CA GLY A 164 -26.53 -23.32 -28.17
C GLY A 164 -26.00 -22.16 -27.34
#